data_AF-Q83C08-F1
#
_entry.id   AF-Q83C08-F1
#
_cell.length_a   1.000
_cell.length_b   1.000
_cell.length_c   1.000
_cell.angle_alpha   90.00
_cell.angle_beta   90.00
_cell.angle_gamma   90.00
#
_symmetry.space_group_name_H-M   'P 1'
#
loop_
_entity.id
_entity.type
_entity.pdbx_description
1 polymer ?
#
loop_
_entity_poly.entity_id
_entity_poly.type
_entity_poly.pdbx_seq_one_letter_code
_entity_poly.pdbx_strand_id
1 'polypeptide(L)'
;MPGFDPKTNISTMEKEGFRFKAVGIDMNHKEQAIEVARQLHREGYQMIELCGGFAPNWISKIEEALGNSIPVGGVFYGPEFRKSLVNLSL
;
A
#
# COMPACT_ATOMS: atom_id res chain seq x y z
N MET A 1 2.18 -6.03 7.68
CA MET A 1 2.65 -7.08 8.61
C MET A 1 1.88 -6.93 9.91
N PRO A 2 1.64 -8.00 10.68
CA PRO A 2 1.00 -7.87 11.99
C PRO A 2 1.68 -6.79 12.85
N GLY A 3 0.88 -5.92 13.47
CA GLY A 3 1.37 -4.88 14.38
C GLY A 3 1.96 -3.63 13.71
N PHE A 4 1.89 -3.50 12.37
CA PHE A 4 2.26 -2.25 11.70
C PHE A 4 1.22 -1.16 11.93
N ASP A 5 1.68 0.02 12.33
CA ASP A 5 0.86 1.22 12.44
C ASP A 5 1.21 2.19 11.31
N PRO A 6 0.23 2.58 10.45
CA PRO A 6 0.46 3.52 9.35
C PRO A 6 0.94 4.90 9.79
N LYS A 7 0.88 5.23 11.07
CA LYS A 7 1.35 6.51 11.62
C LYS A 7 2.82 6.49 12.04
N THR A 8 3.37 5.32 12.36
CA THR A 8 4.72 5.20 12.94
C THR A 8 5.65 4.34 12.11
N ASN A 9 5.13 3.34 11.40
CA ASN A 9 5.90 2.51 10.48
C ASN A 9 5.95 3.15 9.09
N ILE A 10 6.62 4.29 8.99
CA ILE A 10 6.79 5.06 7.74
C ILE A 10 8.27 5.15 7.40
N SER A 11 8.60 5.08 6.10
CA SER A 11 9.91 5.44 5.58
C SER A 11 9.76 6.40 4.41
N THR A 12 10.50 7.51 4.43
CA THR A 12 10.48 8.53 3.38
C THR A 12 11.85 8.69 2.74
N MET A 13 11.87 8.96 1.45
CA MET A 13 13.06 9.31 0.69
C MET A 13 12.74 10.48 -0.24
N GLU A 14 13.55 11.51 -0.20
CA GLU A 14 13.43 12.69 -1.06
C GLU A 14 14.77 12.97 -1.73
N LYS A 15 14.76 13.15 -3.05
CA LYS A 15 15.94 13.49 -3.83
C LYS A 15 15.55 14.19 -5.12
N GLU A 16 16.13 15.36 -5.40
CA GLU A 16 16.03 16.03 -6.71
C GLU A 16 14.58 16.15 -7.26
N GLY A 17 13.62 16.50 -6.40
CA GLY A 17 12.21 16.62 -6.78
C GLY A 17 11.43 15.30 -6.84
N PHE A 18 12.09 14.16 -6.64
CA PHE A 18 11.46 12.87 -6.40
C PHE A 18 11.17 12.68 -4.91
N ARG A 19 9.97 12.18 -4.60
CA ARG A 19 9.56 11.81 -3.25
C ARG A 19 8.92 10.43 -3.23
N PHE A 20 9.42 9.56 -2.36
CA PHE A 20 8.91 8.22 -2.11
C PHE A 20 8.55 8.07 -0.64
N LYS A 21 7.41 7.43 -0.36
CA LYS A 21 6.94 7.14 0.99
C LYS A 21 6.37 5.74 1.05
N ALA A 22 7.02 4.89 1.82
CA ALA A 22 6.51 3.57 2.19
C ALA A 22 5.73 3.70 3.51
N VAL A 23 4.51 3.18 3.53
CA VAL A 23 3.64 3.16 4.73
C VAL A 23 3.33 1.71 5.08
N GLY A 24 3.69 1.31 6.30
CA GLY A 24 3.38 0.01 6.83
C GLY A 24 1.90 -0.11 7.21
N ILE A 25 1.25 -1.19 6.77
CA ILE A 25 -0.15 -1.50 7.10
C ILE A 25 -0.23 -2.84 7.84
N ASP A 26 -1.01 -2.87 8.91
CA ASP A 26 -1.38 -4.11 9.59
C ASP A 26 -2.28 -4.97 8.68
N MET A 27 -1.89 -6.23 8.52
CA MET A 27 -2.64 -7.19 7.70
C MET A 27 -3.98 -7.59 8.32
N ASN A 28 -4.17 -7.35 9.62
CA ASN A 28 -5.47 -7.52 10.28
C ASN A 28 -6.39 -6.30 10.08
N HIS A 29 -5.87 -5.20 9.54
CA HIS A 29 -6.56 -3.92 9.37
C HIS A 29 -6.29 -3.32 7.98
N LYS A 30 -6.30 -4.15 6.93
CA LYS A 30 -5.92 -3.76 5.55
C LYS A 30 -6.77 -2.60 5.00
N GLU A 31 -7.97 -2.43 5.52
CA GLU A 31 -8.91 -1.35 5.19
C GLU A 31 -8.30 0.04 5.41
N GLN A 32 -7.35 0.16 6.34
CA GLN A 32 -6.60 1.41 6.58
C GLN A 32 -5.84 1.88 5.35
N ALA A 33 -5.49 0.98 4.42
CA ALA A 33 -4.81 1.33 3.18
C ALA A 33 -5.60 2.33 2.34
N ILE A 34 -6.93 2.33 2.41
CA ILE A 34 -7.78 3.28 1.67
C ILE A 34 -7.58 4.71 2.20
N GLU A 35 -7.61 4.90 3.52
CA GLU A 35 -7.43 6.25 4.09
C GLU A 35 -5.99 6.73 3.91
N VAL A 36 -5.01 5.83 4.05
CA VAL A 36 -3.61 6.14 3.75
C VAL A 36 -3.45 6.57 2.30
N ALA A 37 -4.07 5.88 1.35
CA ALA A 37 -4.03 6.25 -0.07
C ALA A 37 -4.64 7.64 -0.32
N ARG A 38 -5.79 7.95 0.29
CA ARG A 38 -6.40 9.29 0.21
C ARG A 38 -5.50 10.37 0.79
N GLN A 39 -4.86 10.09 1.92
CA GLN A 39 -3.91 11.01 2.52
C GLN A 39 -2.71 11.25 1.59
N LEU A 40 -2.09 10.20 1.05
CA LEU A 40 -0.98 10.32 0.10
C LEU A 40 -1.39 11.13 -1.14
N HIS A 41 -2.60 10.92 -1.66
CA HIS A 41 -3.11 11.72 -2.77
C HIS A 41 -3.24 13.21 -2.40
N ARG A 42 -3.82 13.52 -1.22
CA ARG A 42 -3.91 14.91 -0.70
C ARG A 42 -2.53 15.54 -0.46
N GLU A 43 -1.53 14.74 -0.07
CA GLU A 43 -0.14 15.17 0.09
C GLU A 43 0.57 15.44 -1.26
N GLY A 44 -0.07 15.12 -2.38
CA GLY A 44 0.44 15.38 -3.73
C GLY A 44 1.21 14.22 -4.36
N TYR A 45 1.12 13.00 -3.81
CA TYR A 45 1.67 11.82 -4.47
C TYR A 45 0.83 11.47 -5.71
N GLN A 46 1.52 11.19 -6.82
CA GLN A 46 0.91 11.09 -8.15
C GLN A 46 0.70 9.64 -8.62
N MET A 47 1.13 8.66 -7.84
CA MET A 47 0.89 7.24 -8.06
C MET A 47 1.00 6.48 -6.75
N ILE A 48 0.35 5.31 -6.67
CA ILE A 48 0.43 4.41 -5.52
C ILE A 48 0.76 3.02 -6.01
N GLU A 49 1.64 2.31 -5.30
CA GLU A 49 1.95 0.92 -5.55
C GLU A 49 1.69 0.09 -4.28
N LEU A 50 0.97 -1.02 -4.43
CA LEU A 50 0.74 -1.99 -3.37
C LEU A 50 1.79 -3.09 -3.39
N CYS A 51 2.47 -3.29 -2.27
CA CYS A 51 3.42 -4.39 -2.13
C CYS A 51 2.68 -5.74 -1.91
N GLY A 52 3.40 -6.85 -2.12
CA GLY A 52 2.83 -8.20 -2.19
C GLY A 52 2.08 -8.74 -0.97
N GLY A 53 1.97 -7.96 0.13
CA GLY A 53 1.02 -8.25 1.21
C GLY A 53 -0.44 -8.05 0.79
N PHE A 54 -0.73 -7.19 -0.19
CA PHE A 54 -2.08 -6.98 -0.68
C PHE A 54 -2.45 -8.00 -1.77
N ALA A 55 -3.70 -8.44 -1.77
CA ALA A 55 -4.25 -9.19 -2.90
C ALA A 55 -4.65 -8.23 -4.04
N PRO A 56 -4.65 -8.65 -5.32
CA PRO A 56 -4.89 -7.75 -6.46
C PRO A 56 -6.20 -6.96 -6.39
N ASN A 57 -7.24 -7.47 -5.74
CA ASN A 57 -8.51 -6.77 -5.57
C ASN A 57 -8.42 -5.45 -4.78
N TRP A 58 -7.34 -5.24 -4.02
CA TRP A 58 -7.10 -3.98 -3.30
C TRP A 58 -6.71 -2.83 -4.22
N ILE A 59 -6.16 -3.11 -5.41
CA ILE A 59 -5.89 -2.09 -6.42
C ILE A 59 -7.21 -1.40 -6.76
N SER A 60 -8.20 -2.16 -7.24
CA SER A 60 -9.49 -1.60 -7.65
C SER A 60 -10.23 -0.88 -6.50
N LYS A 61 -10.18 -1.41 -5.28
CA LYS A 61 -10.77 -0.73 -4.11
C LYS A 61 -10.17 0.65 -3.86
N ILE A 62 -8.86 0.79 -4.04
CA ILE A 62 -8.17 2.07 -3.82
C ILE A 62 -8.40 3.00 -5.00
N GLU A 63 -8.37 2.51 -6.25
CA GLU A 63 -8.72 3.29 -7.43
C GLU A 63 -10.12 3.91 -7.32
N GLU A 64 -11.12 3.10 -6.95
CA GLU A 64 -12.49 3.56 -6.70
C GLU A 64 -12.54 4.61 -5.59
N ALA A 65 -11.84 4.37 -4.47
CA ALA A 65 -11.82 5.29 -3.34
C ALA A 65 -11.12 6.63 -3.62
N LEU A 66 -10.27 6.67 -4.64
CA LEU A 66 -9.60 7.87 -5.15
C LEU A 66 -10.33 8.48 -6.36
N GLY A 67 -11.43 7.88 -6.83
CA GLY A 67 -12.14 8.34 -8.01
C GLY A 67 -11.28 8.25 -9.29
N ASN A 68 -10.36 7.29 -9.36
CA ASN A 68 -9.44 7.09 -10.49
C ASN A 68 -8.56 8.30 -10.82
N SER A 69 -8.23 9.14 -9.81
CA SER A 69 -7.47 10.38 -10.02
C SER A 69 -5.97 10.17 -10.27
N ILE A 70 -5.41 9.05 -9.80
CA ILE A 70 -4.00 8.67 -9.97
C ILE A 70 -3.90 7.16 -10.23
N PRO A 71 -2.86 6.69 -10.96
CA PRO A 71 -2.63 5.27 -11.17
C PRO A 71 -2.34 4.54 -9.86
N VAL A 72 -2.93 3.35 -9.71
CA VAL A 72 -2.66 2.42 -8.61
C VAL A 72 -2.16 1.11 -9.19
N GLY A 73 -0.94 0.72 -8.82
CA GLY A 73 -0.31 -0.52 -9.24
C GLY A 73 -0.12 -1.50 -8.09
N GLY A 74 0.45 -2.65 -8.39
CA GLY A 74 0.92 -3.57 -7.36
C GLY A 74 1.99 -4.52 -7.85
N VAL A 75 2.90 -4.88 -6.95
CA VAL A 75 3.97 -5.85 -7.18
C VAL A 75 3.69 -7.06 -6.28
N PHE A 76 3.48 -8.21 -6.91
CA PHE A 76 3.02 -9.42 -6.23
C PHE A 76 4.04 -10.54 -6.36
N TYR A 77 4.10 -11.37 -5.33
CA TYR A 77 4.83 -12.63 -5.42
C TYR A 77 4.11 -13.61 -6.34
N GLY A 78 4.89 -14.47 -6.99
CA GLY A 78 4.38 -15.55 -7.82
C GLY A 78 3.51 -16.55 -7.04
N PRO A 79 2.67 -17.33 -7.75
CA PRO A 79 1.77 -18.31 -7.14
C PRO A 79 2.43 -19.25 -6.13
N GLU A 80 3.69 -19.62 -6.38
CA GLU A 80 4.51 -20.51 -5.58
C GLU A 80 4.79 -19.99 -4.16
N PHE A 81 4.82 -18.67 -3.95
CA PHE A 81 5.09 -18.06 -2.65
C PHE A 81 3.84 -17.52 -1.94
N ARG A 82 2.65 -17.56 -2.58
CA ARG A 82 1.41 -17.03 -1.98
C ARG A 82 1.06 -17.67 -0.64
N LYS A 83 1.25 -18.99 -0.51
CA LYS A 83 0.98 -19.70 0.76
C LYS A 83 1.91 -19.23 1.88
N SER A 84 3.20 -19.06 1.57
CA SER A 84 4.19 -18.58 2.54
C SER A 84 3.86 -17.18 3.04
N LEU A 85 3.31 -16.31 2.19
CA LEU A 85 2.89 -14.96 2.60
C LEU A 85 1.72 -14.97 3.57
N VAL A 86 0.72 -15.83 3.35
CA VAL A 86 -0.41 -15.97 4.30
C VAL A 86 0.10 -16.40 5.68
N ASN A 87 1.14 -17.24 5.70
CA ASN A 87 1.74 -17.70 6.95
C ASN A 87 2.59 -16.63 7.66
N LEU A 88 2.97 -15.53 7.00
CA LEU A 88 3.63 -14.39 7.67
C LEU A 88 2.65 -13.52 8.47
N SER A 89 1.34 -13.73 8.29
CA SER A 89 0.28 -13.03 9.01
C SER A 89 -0.35 -13.84 10.16
N LEU A 90 0.17 -15.05 10.44
CA LEU A 90 -0.15 -15.89 11.59
C LEU A 90 0.89 -15.69 12.69
#